data_AF-A0A2Y9J495-F1
#
_entry.id   AF-A0A2Y9J495-F1
#
_cell.length_a   1.000
_cell.length_b   1.000
_cell.length_c   1.000
_cell.angle_alpha   90.00
_cell.angle_beta   90.00
_cell.angle_gamma   90.00
#
_symmetry.space_group_name_H-M   'P 1'
#
loop_
_entity.id
_entity.type
_entity.pdbx_description
1 polymer ?
#
loop_
_entity_poly.entity_id
_entity_poly.type
_entity_poly.pdbx_seq_one_letter_code
_entity_poly.pdbx_strand_id
1 'polypeptide(L)'
;MKSIRPAVMTVADGIHEVCIHVGSKLMEKILFNISPDWLNRVIAPPSEVTFRAVAADLLHSLLAGGGAPCVVKLHSLFVLDENSCPLQREFSLLDLYPDSGEPGPSALL
;
A
#
# COMPACT_ATOMS: atom_id res chain seq x y z
N MET A 1 22.70 6.02 4.37
CA MET A 1 21.45 5.46 4.92
C MET A 1 20.79 4.62 3.85
N LYS A 2 20.31 3.42 4.18
CA LYS A 2 19.51 2.62 3.23
C LYS A 2 18.09 3.18 3.19
N SER A 3 17.50 3.26 2.00
CA SER A 3 16.11 3.65 1.78
C SER A 3 15.27 2.45 1.34
N ILE A 4 13.96 2.52 1.58
CA ILE A 4 13.04 1.53 1.03
C ILE A 4 12.91 1.78 -0.48
N ARG A 5 12.97 0.72 -1.28
CA ARG A 5 12.85 0.84 -2.74
C ARG A 5 11.41 1.15 -3.13
N PRO A 6 11.16 1.88 -4.24
CA PRO A 6 9.83 1.97 -4.81
C PRO A 6 9.29 0.59 -5.15
N ALA A 7 7.96 0.46 -5.15
CA ALA A 7 7.27 -0.79 -5.45
C ALA A 7 6.13 -0.55 -6.45
N VAL A 8 5.53 -1.64 -6.91
CA VAL A 8 4.28 -1.64 -7.66
C VAL A 8 3.23 -2.35 -6.82
N MET A 9 2.07 -1.73 -6.68
CA MET A 9 0.91 -2.26 -5.98
C MET A 9 -0.20 -2.53 -7.00
N THR A 10 -0.81 -3.70 -6.92
CA THR A 10 -1.97 -4.06 -7.71
C THR A 10 -3.24 -3.76 -6.91
N VAL A 11 -4.16 -3.00 -7.49
CA VAL A 11 -5.49 -2.73 -6.91
C VAL A 11 -6.53 -3.31 -7.85
N ALA A 12 -7.46 -4.08 -7.29
CA ALA A 12 -8.56 -4.69 -8.02
C ALA A 12 -9.91 -4.38 -7.36
N ASP A 13 -10.93 -4.12 -8.17
CA ASP A 13 -12.33 -3.97 -7.73
C ASP A 13 -13.17 -5.24 -7.99
N GLY A 14 -12.52 -6.32 -8.42
CA GLY A 14 -13.13 -7.59 -8.83
C GLY A 14 -13.36 -7.72 -10.34
N ILE A 15 -13.48 -6.61 -11.07
CA ILE A 15 -13.68 -6.59 -12.53
C ILE A 15 -12.45 -6.02 -13.24
N HIS A 16 -11.88 -4.96 -12.68
CA HIS A 16 -10.73 -4.25 -13.19
C HIS A 16 -9.55 -4.41 -12.25
N GLU A 17 -8.37 -4.43 -12.83
CA GLU A 17 -7.11 -4.43 -12.13
C GLU A 17 -6.23 -3.29 -12.68
N VAL A 18 -5.61 -2.54 -11.77
CA VAL A 18 -4.64 -1.49 -12.13
C VAL A 18 -3.35 -1.64 -11.32
N CYS A 19 -2.22 -1.45 -12.00
CA CYS A 19 -0.92 -1.35 -11.36
C CYS A 19 -0.64 0.11 -11.00
N ILE A 20 -0.21 0.34 -9.76
CA ILE A 20 0.08 1.65 -9.20
C ILE A 20 1.54 1.67 -8.74
N HIS A 21 2.31 2.63 -9.22
CA HIS A 21 3.65 2.89 -8.72
C HIS A 21 3.59 3.52 -7.34
N VAL A 22 4.34 2.95 -6.39
CA VAL A 22 4.44 3.45 -5.02
C VAL A 22 5.86 3.93 -4.77
N GLY A 23 6.00 5.24 -4.56
CA GLY A 23 7.30 5.86 -4.29
C GLY A 23 7.87 5.45 -2.94
N SER A 24 9.20 5.52 -2.80
CA SER A 24 9.93 5.14 -1.58
C SER A 24 9.38 5.75 -0.29
N LYS A 25 9.06 7.05 -0.29
CA LYS A 25 8.51 7.74 0.90
C LYS A 25 7.16 7.15 1.34
N LEU A 26 6.32 6.76 0.38
CA LEU A 26 5.03 6.12 0.70
C LEU A 26 5.22 4.67 1.13
N MET A 27 6.22 3.96 0.59
CA MET A 27 6.61 2.65 1.12
C MET A 27 7.10 2.71 2.56
N GLU A 28 7.89 3.72 2.90
CA GLU A 28 8.28 3.97 4.28
C GLU A 28 7.06 4.23 5.17
N LYS A 29 6.10 5.06 4.71
CA LYS A 29 4.85 5.31 5.45
C LYS A 29 4.01 4.04 5.64
N ILE A 30 3.84 3.23 4.60
CA ILE A 30 3.09 1.96 4.65
C ILE A 30 3.75 0.97 5.61
N LEU A 31 5.08 0.95 5.65
CA LEU A 31 5.86 0.13 6.58
C LEU A 31 6.11 0.84 7.93
N PHE A 32 5.22 1.75 8.34
CA PHE A 32 5.26 2.44 9.64
C PHE A 32 6.61 3.10 9.98
N ASN A 33 7.29 3.62 8.96
CA ASN A 33 8.61 4.25 9.02
C ASN A 33 9.71 3.34 9.61
N ILE A 34 9.57 2.01 9.47
CA ILE A 34 10.62 1.07 9.84
C ILE A 34 11.85 1.30 8.93
N SER A 35 12.98 1.66 9.54
CA SER A 35 14.24 1.82 8.81
C SER A 35 14.69 0.48 8.21
N PRO A 36 15.19 0.44 6.96
CA PRO A 36 15.76 -0.77 6.38
C PRO A 36 16.90 -1.38 7.21
N ASP A 37 17.64 -0.53 7.93
CA ASP A 37 18.75 -0.96 8.79
C ASP A 37 18.26 -1.67 10.07
N TRP A 38 16.96 -1.58 10.39
CA TRP A 38 16.35 -2.20 11.56
C TRP A 38 15.68 -3.53 11.27
N LEU A 39 15.45 -3.89 10.00
CA LEU A 39 14.71 -5.10 9.63
C LEU A 39 15.21 -6.38 10.31
N ASN A 40 16.52 -6.50 10.52
CA ASN A 40 17.12 -7.68 11.16
C ASN A 40 17.25 -7.58 12.68
N ARG A 41 16.86 -6.45 13.29
CA ARG A 41 16.91 -6.25 14.74
C ARG A 41 15.69 -6.93 15.39
N VAL A 42 15.93 -7.53 16.55
CA VAL A 42 14.89 -8.07 17.41
C VAL A 42 14.23 -6.91 18.16
N ILE A 43 12.89 -6.89 18.18
CA ILE A 43 12.09 -5.86 18.83
C ILE A 43 12.02 -6.10 20.33
N ALA A 44 11.78 -7.35 20.74
CA ALA A 44 11.65 -7.74 22.13
C ALA A 44 12.13 -9.19 22.35
N PRO A 45 13.21 -9.42 23.12
CA PRO A 45 13.47 -10.73 23.70
C PRO A 45 12.35 -11.08 24.71
N PRO A 46 11.90 -12.34 24.87
CA PRO A 46 12.41 -13.62 24.32
C PRO A 46 11.71 -14.09 23.02
N SER A 47 10.80 -13.31 22.43
CA SER A 47 9.99 -13.76 21.29
C SER A 47 10.75 -13.85 19.96
N GLU A 48 11.99 -13.34 19.92
CA GLU A 48 12.85 -13.24 18.72
C GLU A 48 12.18 -12.55 17.51
N VAL A 49 11.07 -11.82 17.73
CA VAL A 49 10.36 -11.11 16.67
C VAL A 49 11.24 -9.99 16.14
N THR A 50 11.47 -10.01 14.83
CA THR A 50 12.25 -8.99 14.13
C THR A 50 11.35 -7.92 13.50
N PHE A 51 11.90 -6.74 13.25
CA PHE A 51 11.20 -5.71 12.46
C PHE A 51 10.83 -6.21 11.06
N ARG A 52 11.57 -7.17 10.49
CA ARG A 52 11.20 -7.84 9.25
C ARG A 52 9.88 -8.60 9.39
N ALA A 53 9.68 -9.33 10.49
CA ALA A 53 8.44 -10.05 10.74
C ALA A 53 7.26 -9.06 10.84
N VAL A 54 7.44 -7.96 11.59
CA VAL A 54 6.41 -6.90 11.68
C VAL A 54 6.12 -6.26 10.33
N ALA A 55 7.14 -5.94 9.53
CA ALA A 55 6.95 -5.42 8.18
C ALA A 55 6.18 -6.40 7.27
N ALA A 56 6.47 -7.70 7.39
CA ALA A 56 5.73 -8.74 6.67
C ALA A 56 4.27 -8.83 7.13
N ASP A 57 4.01 -8.77 8.44
CA ASP A 57 2.65 -8.79 9.00
C ASP A 57 1.83 -7.56 8.60
N LEU A 58 2.48 -6.38 8.51
CA LEU A 58 1.85 -5.15 8.02
C LEU A 58 1.42 -5.28 6.56
N LEU A 59 2.31 -5.77 5.69
CA LEU A 59 1.99 -6.03 4.29
C LEU A 59 0.93 -7.12 4.15
N HIS A 60 1.02 -8.18 4.95
CA HIS A 60 0.04 -9.25 4.97
C HIS A 60 -1.33 -8.70 5.41
N SER A 61 -1.41 -7.88 6.45
CA SER A 61 -2.66 -7.27 6.90
C SER A 61 -3.28 -6.36 5.83
N LEU A 62 -2.44 -5.62 5.09
CA LEU A 62 -2.87 -4.79 3.97
C LEU A 62 -3.41 -5.61 2.79
N LEU A 63 -2.82 -6.78 2.51
CA LEU A 63 -3.11 -7.56 1.30
C LEU A 63 -4.10 -8.73 1.53
N ALA A 64 -4.05 -9.36 2.69
CA ALA A 64 -4.82 -10.55 3.04
C ALA A 64 -6.22 -10.24 3.57
N GLY A 65 -6.48 -8.97 3.91
CA GLY A 65 -7.82 -8.47 4.21
C GLY A 65 -8.68 -8.46 2.95
N GLY A 66 -9.06 -9.64 2.45
CA GLY A 66 -9.86 -9.86 1.24
C GLY A 66 -11.30 -9.33 1.33
N GLY A 67 -11.50 -8.08 1.72
CA GLY A 67 -12.83 -7.46 1.81
C GLY A 67 -12.91 -6.04 2.37
N ALA A 68 -11.85 -5.47 2.97
CA ALA A 68 -11.93 -4.07 3.43
C ALA A 68 -11.57 -3.14 2.25
N PRO A 69 -12.53 -2.34 1.72
CA PRO A 69 -12.23 -1.39 0.67
C PRO A 69 -11.22 -0.36 1.19
N CYS A 70 -10.14 -0.14 0.46
CA CYS A 70 -9.15 0.89 0.80
C CYS A 70 -9.35 2.12 -0.09
N VAL A 71 -9.31 3.30 0.51
CA VAL A 71 -9.31 4.55 -0.25
C VAL A 71 -7.88 4.90 -0.64
N VAL A 72 -7.62 4.95 -1.95
CA VAL A 72 -6.33 5.37 -2.50
C VAL A 72 -6.46 6.71 -3.21
N LYS A 73 -5.51 7.59 -2.97
CA LYS A 73 -5.35 8.84 -3.73
C LYS A 73 -4.28 8.62 -4.78
N LEU A 74 -4.63 8.78 -6.05
CA LEU A 74 -3.76 8.51 -7.19
C LEU A 74 -3.49 9.77 -8.02
N HIS A 75 -2.31 9.81 -8.64
CA HIS A 75 -1.99 10.69 -9.75
C HIS A 75 -1.96 9.85 -11.02
N SER A 76 -2.78 10.20 -12.01
CA SER A 76 -2.84 9.51 -13.30
C SER A 76 -2.09 10.28 -14.38
N LEU A 77 -1.29 9.58 -15.16
CA LEU A 77 -0.63 10.09 -16.37
C LEU A 77 -1.11 9.28 -17.57
N PHE A 78 -1.64 9.97 -18.58
CA PHE A 78 -2.11 9.37 -19.82
C PHE A 78 -1.28 9.90 -20.99
N VAL A 79 -0.78 8.99 -21.82
CA VAL A 79 -0.26 9.35 -23.14
C VAL A 79 -1.37 9.06 -24.14
N LEU A 80 -1.80 10.09 -24.87
CA LEU A 80 -2.90 10.00 -25.82
C LEU A 80 -2.38 10.04 -27.26
N ASP A 81 -3.13 9.43 -28.18
CA ASP A 81 -2.93 9.64 -29.61
C ASP A 81 -3.63 10.91 -30.12
N GLU A 82 -3.60 11.10 -31.44
CA GLU A 82 -4.24 12.21 -32.15
C GLU A 82 -5.78 12.26 -32.01
N ASN A 83 -6.41 11.13 -31.69
CA ASN A 83 -7.86 11.02 -31.46
C ASN A 83 -8.23 11.11 -29.98
N SER A 84 -7.28 11.50 -29.11
CA SER A 84 -7.44 11.50 -27.66
C SER A 84 -7.67 10.10 -27.06
N CYS A 85 -7.33 9.04 -27.78
CA CYS A 85 -7.39 7.68 -27.27
C CYS A 85 -6.13 7.37 -26.43
N PRO A 86 -6.28 6.76 -25.23
CA PRO A 86 -5.14 6.48 -24.35
C PRO A 86 -4.28 5.32 -24.87
N LEU A 87 -3.02 5.61 -25.19
CA LEU A 87 -1.99 4.64 -25.56
C LEU A 87 -1.31 4.02 -24.34
N GLN A 88 -1.08 4.84 -23.31
CA GLN A 88 -0.43 4.44 -22.06
C GLN A 88 -1.13 5.06 -20.87
N ARG A 89 -1.19 4.30 -19.77
CA ARG A 89 -1.80 4.71 -18.51
C ARG A 89 -0.86 4.35 -17.38
N GLU A 90 -0.43 5.36 -16.65
CA GLU A 90 0.38 5.18 -15.45
C GLU A 90 -0.33 5.78 -14.26
N PHE A 91 -0.30 5.07 -13.14
CA PHE A 91 -0.82 5.54 -11.88
C PHE A 91 0.31 5.60 -10.86
N SER A 92 0.40 6.72 -10.16
CA SER A 92 1.30 6.89 -9.02
C SER A 92 0.48 7.09 -7.75
N LEU A 93 0.82 6.39 -6.69
CA LEU A 93 0.19 6.58 -5.38
C LEU A 93 0.60 7.94 -4.81
N LEU A 94 -0.37 8.70 -4.33
CA LEU A 94 -0.16 9.94 -3.58
C LEU A 94 -0.41 9.73 -2.09
N ASP A 95 -1.45 8.98 -1.74
CA ASP A 95 -1.73 8.59 -0.35
C ASP A 95 -2.60 7.32 -0.30
N LEU A 96 -2.57 6.63 0.85
CA LEU A 96 -3.32 5.41 1.11
C LEU A 96 -3.97 5.50 2.49
N TYR A 97 -5.29 5.26 2.53
CA TYR A 97 -6.11 5.26 3.74
C TYR A 97 -6.75 3.87 3.87
N PRO A 98 -6.18 2.97 4.68
CA PRO A 98 -6.83 1.69 4.96
C PRO A 98 -8.09 1.99 5.78
N ASP A 99 -9.21 1.35 5.42
CA ASP A 99 -10.46 1.52 6.16
C ASP A 99 -10.25 1.09 7.62
N SER A 100 -10.26 2.07 8.52
CA SER A 100 -10.10 1.87 9.95
C SER A 100 -11.43 1.45 10.54
N GLY A 101 -11.97 0.32 10.07
CA GLY A 101 -13.34 -0.17 10.32
C GLY A 101 -14.09 0.56 11.42
N GLU A 102 -14.72 1.69 11.07
CA GLU A 102 -15.75 2.24 11.92
C GLU A 102 -17.01 1.40 11.65
N PRO A 103 -17.73 0.93 12.70
CA PRO A 103 -19.01 0.33 12.48
C PRO A 103 -19.92 1.42 11.90
N GLY A 104 -20.33 1.25 10.65
CA GLY A 104 -21.34 2.12 10.05
C GLY A 104 -22.55 2.23 10.98
N PRO A 105 -23.21 3.40 11.09
CA PRO A 105 -24.26 3.67 12.07
C PRO A 105 -25.60 2.96 11.78
N SER A 106 -25.60 1.65 11.50
CA SER A 106 -26.81 0.90 11.13
C SER A 106 -26.97 -0.44 11.85
N ALA A 107 -26.37 -0.63 13.02
CA ALA A 107 -26.70 -1.74 13.92
C ALA A 107 -27.54 -1.30 15.15
N LEU A 108 -28.39 -0.28 14.98
CA LEU A 108 -29.42 0.11 15.95
C LEU A 108 -30.74 0.42 15.23
N LEU A 109 -31.32 -0.58 14.57
CA LEU A 109 -32.76 -0.72 14.35
C LEU A 109 -33.11 -2.21 14.30
#